data_AF-A0A6G7YZH9-F1
#
_entry.id   AF-A0A6G7YZH9-F1
#
_cell.length_a   1.000
_cell.length_b   1.000
_cell.length_c   1.000
_cell.angle_alpha   90.00
_cell.angle_beta   90.00
_cell.angle_gamma   90.00
#
_symmetry.space_group_name_H-M   'P 1'
#
loop_
_entity.id
_entity.type
_entity.pdbx_description
1 polymer ?
#
loop_
_entity_poly.entity_id
_entity_poly.type
_entity_poly.pdbx_seq_one_letter_code
_entity_poly.pdbx_strand_id
1 'polypeptide(L)'
;MRASGNKVEPAVAHSALTSQPTNDLAMAAAPLTPSAATLAQTRAPILAVNEVKQGGTVSARVLEVAPVTKTVAQNTPRQSCHDQVVQERLPERDGNIGGTVIGAVIGGLAGNRVGDGRGRDAATVAGAAAGGYIGNRIDRRHVGGRVVNRTEQRCQTVNDRTTSEKTIAYNVTYRTPEGETGVKRVTKKPGTRIDVAGATKSAYDVTYSFAGRERTVRLDDRPSGNAFPVVDGRVVTSL
;
A
#
# COMPACT_ATOMS: atom_id res chain seq x y z
N MET A 1 -37.21 36.30 34.83
CA MET A 1 -37.59 35.42 35.96
C MET A 1 -38.82 34.61 35.56
N ARG A 2 -38.80 33.30 35.84
CA ARG A 2 -39.82 32.29 35.52
C ARG A 2 -41.02 32.33 36.50
N ALA A 3 -42.07 31.62 36.08
CA ALA A 3 -43.14 30.92 36.84
C ALA A 3 -44.54 31.55 36.63
N SER A 4 -45.49 30.91 35.93
CA SER A 4 -46.15 29.60 36.11
C SER A 4 -47.18 29.60 37.26
N GLY A 5 -48.46 29.43 36.91
CA GLY A 5 -49.56 29.18 37.85
C GLY A 5 -50.86 28.91 37.09
N ASN A 6 -51.37 27.68 37.22
CA ASN A 6 -52.50 27.06 36.52
C ASN A 6 -53.74 26.95 37.46
N LYS A 7 -54.86 26.38 36.96
CA LYS A 7 -56.07 25.82 37.64
C LYS A 7 -57.35 26.70 37.52
N VAL A 8 -58.35 26.42 36.66
CA VAL A 8 -59.30 25.28 36.42
C VAL A 8 -60.54 25.32 37.35
N GLU A 9 -61.74 25.30 36.73
CA GLU A 9 -63.00 24.55 37.04
C GLU A 9 -64.28 25.36 36.69
N PRO A 10 -65.50 24.75 36.53
CA PRO A 10 -65.86 23.36 36.22
C PRO A 10 -66.95 23.20 35.11
N ALA A 11 -67.33 21.94 34.88
CA ALA A 11 -68.26 21.39 33.89
C ALA A 11 -69.72 21.29 34.38
N VAL A 12 -70.70 21.22 33.46
CA VAL A 12 -71.93 20.40 33.58
C VAL A 12 -72.44 19.99 32.17
N ALA A 13 -72.78 18.72 32.02
CA ALA A 13 -73.32 18.03 30.83
C ALA A 13 -74.85 18.01 30.82
N HIS A 14 -75.50 17.84 29.65
CA HIS A 14 -76.76 17.07 29.50
C HIS A 14 -76.94 16.57 28.06
N SER A 15 -77.36 15.30 27.95
CA SER A 15 -77.61 14.51 26.74
C SER A 15 -79.04 14.69 26.20
N ALA A 16 -79.25 14.58 24.88
CA ALA A 16 -80.44 13.95 24.29
C ALA A 16 -80.24 13.58 22.81
N LEU A 17 -80.74 12.40 22.44
CA LEU A 17 -80.76 11.73 21.14
C LEU A 17 -81.54 12.55 20.07
N THR A 18 -81.40 12.42 18.74
CA THR A 18 -81.75 11.24 17.91
C THR A 18 -81.48 11.55 16.41
N SER A 19 -81.20 10.49 15.63
CA SER A 19 -81.36 10.29 14.15
C SER A 19 -80.50 11.08 13.12
N GLN A 20 -79.65 10.33 12.39
CA GLN A 20 -79.19 10.59 11.00
C GLN A 20 -80.31 10.20 9.98
N PRO A 21 -80.16 10.29 8.63
CA PRO A 21 -79.17 10.94 7.75
C PRO A 21 -79.88 11.97 6.81
N THR A 22 -79.26 12.82 5.99
CA THR A 22 -78.44 12.60 4.80
C THR A 22 -78.02 13.99 4.34
N ASN A 23 -76.78 14.20 3.94
CA ASN A 23 -76.47 15.11 2.85
C ASN A 23 -75.08 14.77 2.33
N ASP A 24 -75.09 14.03 1.22
CA ASP A 24 -73.97 13.87 0.31
C ASP A 24 -73.45 15.25 -0.10
N LEU A 25 -72.27 15.62 0.40
CA LEU A 25 -71.41 16.56 -0.26
C LEU A 25 -70.11 15.83 -0.55
N ALA A 26 -70.08 15.26 -1.75
CA ALA A 26 -68.93 14.63 -2.33
C ALA A 26 -67.69 15.52 -2.15
N MET A 27 -66.68 14.97 -1.46
CA MET A 27 -65.29 15.36 -1.67
C MET A 27 -64.98 15.10 -3.14
N ALA A 28 -65.12 16.14 -3.97
CA ALA A 28 -64.50 16.17 -5.27
C ALA A 28 -62.99 16.08 -5.04
N ALA A 29 -62.45 14.87 -5.12
CA ALA A 29 -61.05 14.67 -5.42
C ALA A 29 -60.80 15.40 -6.74
N ALA A 30 -60.24 16.61 -6.67
CA ALA A 30 -59.70 17.25 -7.85
C ALA A 30 -58.74 16.24 -8.49
N PRO A 31 -58.91 15.89 -9.77
CA PRO A 31 -57.96 15.01 -10.41
C PRO A 31 -56.60 15.70 -10.28
N LEU A 32 -55.62 14.99 -9.72
CA LEU A 32 -54.22 15.28 -9.96
C LEU A 32 -54.04 15.15 -11.47
N THR A 33 -54.32 16.23 -12.20
CA THR A 33 -53.97 16.32 -13.60
C THR A 33 -52.46 16.13 -13.63
N PRO A 34 -51.93 15.05 -14.25
CA PRO A 34 -50.51 15.02 -14.52
C PRO A 34 -50.23 16.28 -15.33
N SER A 35 -49.34 17.13 -14.84
CA SER A 35 -48.95 18.36 -15.52
C SER A 35 -48.56 18.00 -16.95
N ALA A 36 -49.49 18.27 -17.86
CA ALA A 36 -49.40 17.93 -19.25
C ALA A 36 -48.45 18.93 -19.90
N ALA A 37 -47.14 18.68 -19.81
CA ALA A 37 -46.15 19.35 -20.63
C ALA A 37 -44.79 18.64 -20.65
N THR A 38 -44.75 17.31 -20.82
CA THR A 38 -43.57 16.73 -21.51
C THR A 38 -43.84 16.82 -23.00
N LEU A 39 -43.91 18.05 -23.52
CA LEU A 39 -43.79 18.24 -24.97
C LEU A 39 -42.42 17.70 -25.36
N ALA A 40 -42.36 16.87 -26.40
CA ALA A 40 -41.10 16.49 -27.03
C ALA A 40 -40.41 17.78 -27.49
N GLN A 41 -39.57 18.35 -26.62
CA GLN A 41 -39.00 19.66 -26.84
C GLN A 41 -37.96 19.51 -27.95
N THR A 42 -38.32 19.92 -29.17
CA THR A 42 -37.46 19.80 -30.37
C THR A 42 -36.27 20.76 -30.34
N ARG A 43 -36.24 21.67 -29.36
CA ARG A 43 -35.16 22.62 -29.11
C ARG A 43 -34.90 22.77 -27.62
N ALA A 44 -33.64 22.95 -27.26
CA ALA A 44 -33.19 23.26 -25.90
C ALA A 44 -32.78 24.74 -25.82
N PRO A 45 -33.61 25.64 -25.25
CA PRO A 45 -33.30 27.06 -25.18
C PRO A 45 -32.01 27.33 -24.40
N ILE A 46 -31.19 28.24 -24.94
CA ILE A 46 -29.99 28.75 -24.29
C ILE A 46 -30.39 29.85 -23.32
N LEU A 47 -29.98 29.71 -22.07
CA LEU A 47 -30.27 30.62 -20.96
C LEU A 47 -29.14 31.64 -20.74
N ALA A 48 -27.89 31.22 -20.92
CA ALA A 48 -26.72 32.09 -20.76
C ALA A 48 -25.56 31.65 -21.66
N VAL A 49 -24.76 32.63 -22.09
CA VAL A 49 -23.53 32.41 -22.86
C VAL A 49 -22.42 33.23 -22.22
N ASN A 50 -21.44 32.56 -21.62
CA ASN A 50 -20.29 33.20 -21.00
C ASN A 50 -19.04 32.91 -21.82
N GLU A 51 -18.39 33.95 -22.34
CA GLU A 51 -17.10 33.79 -23.00
C GLU A 51 -15.99 33.55 -21.96
N VAL A 52 -15.15 32.57 -22.23
CA VAL A 52 -14.05 32.12 -21.38
C VAL A 52 -12.81 31.97 -22.24
N LYS A 53 -11.67 32.48 -21.77
CA LYS A 53 -10.39 32.26 -22.44
C LYS A 53 -9.83 30.90 -22.05
N GLN A 54 -9.60 30.03 -23.03
CA GLN A 54 -8.97 28.73 -22.81
C GLN A 54 -7.58 28.69 -23.45
N GLY A 55 -6.63 28.06 -22.76
CA GLY A 55 -5.31 27.79 -23.32
C GLY A 55 -5.41 26.77 -24.43
N GLY A 56 -5.04 27.16 -25.66
CA GLY A 56 -4.92 26.22 -26.77
C GLY A 56 -3.74 25.27 -26.56
N THR A 57 -3.74 24.17 -27.29
CA THR A 57 -2.57 23.31 -27.45
C THR A 57 -2.13 23.32 -28.91
N VAL A 58 -0.83 23.32 -29.13
CA VAL A 58 -0.23 23.26 -30.47
C VAL A 58 0.82 22.16 -30.53
N SER A 59 0.86 21.44 -31.65
CA SER A 59 1.86 20.40 -31.87
C SER A 59 3.17 21.03 -32.34
N ALA A 60 4.18 21.00 -31.48
CA ALA A 60 5.52 21.54 -31.75
C ALA A 60 6.49 20.43 -32.19
N ARG A 61 7.44 20.76 -33.06
CA ARG A 61 8.52 19.86 -33.48
C ARG A 61 9.58 19.80 -32.38
N VAL A 62 10.01 18.60 -32.02
CA VAL A 62 11.12 18.38 -31.11
C VAL A 62 12.44 18.63 -31.84
N LEU A 63 13.30 19.43 -31.22
CA LEU A 63 14.64 19.76 -31.71
C LEU A 63 15.71 19.00 -30.93
N GLU A 64 15.59 18.95 -29.59
CA GLU A 64 16.56 18.31 -28.71
C GLU A 64 15.87 17.62 -27.53
N VAL A 65 16.46 16.53 -27.05
CA VAL A 65 15.98 15.77 -25.89
C VAL A 65 17.14 15.50 -24.94
N ALA A 66 17.21 16.26 -23.84
CA ALA A 66 18.20 16.08 -22.80
C ALA A 66 17.61 15.32 -21.59
N PRO A 67 18.16 14.15 -21.21
CA PRO A 67 17.69 13.42 -20.04
C PRO A 67 18.03 14.16 -18.74
N VAL A 68 17.12 14.12 -17.78
CA VAL A 68 17.33 14.57 -16.40
C VAL A 68 17.51 13.32 -15.54
N THR A 69 18.72 13.10 -15.03
CA THR A 69 19.06 11.94 -14.20
C THR A 69 19.08 12.31 -12.72
N LYS A 70 18.85 11.30 -11.87
CA LYS A 70 19.00 11.38 -10.42
C LYS A 70 19.88 10.21 -9.97
N THR A 71 20.89 10.50 -9.16
CA THR A 71 21.69 9.47 -8.51
C THR A 71 20.91 8.91 -7.33
N VAL A 72 20.69 7.60 -7.33
CA VAL A 72 20.03 6.86 -6.26
C VAL A 72 21.10 6.03 -5.56
N ALA A 73 21.31 6.29 -4.26
CA ALA A 73 22.16 5.47 -3.42
C ALA A 73 21.32 4.42 -2.70
N GLN A 74 21.76 3.17 -2.76
CA GLN A 74 21.17 2.05 -2.06
C GLN A 74 22.22 1.43 -1.13
N ASN A 75 21.82 1.15 0.11
CA ASN A 75 22.65 0.46 1.07
C ASN A 75 22.28 -1.02 1.04
N THR A 76 23.27 -1.87 0.77
CA THR A 76 23.13 -3.32 0.83
C THR A 76 23.87 -3.81 2.07
N PRO A 77 23.16 -4.20 3.15
CA PRO A 77 23.82 -4.73 4.34
C PRO A 77 24.39 -6.11 4.04
N ARG A 78 25.67 -6.32 4.34
CA ARG A 78 26.32 -7.63 4.32
C ARG A 78 26.99 -7.93 5.64
N GLN A 79 27.05 -9.20 6.01
CA GLN A 79 27.82 -9.66 7.16
C GLN A 79 29.28 -9.80 6.75
N SER A 80 30.17 -9.13 7.49
CA SER A 80 31.61 -9.31 7.39
C SER A 80 32.08 -10.01 8.65
N CYS A 81 32.31 -11.32 8.55
CA CYS A 81 32.79 -12.15 9.65
C CYS A 81 34.31 -12.28 9.60
N HIS A 82 34.97 -12.13 10.73
CA HIS A 82 36.39 -12.38 10.90
C HIS A 82 36.64 -13.20 12.14
N ASP A 83 37.60 -14.11 12.04
CA ASP A 83 38.00 -14.97 13.14
C ASP A 83 38.90 -14.19 14.09
N GLN A 84 38.48 -14.09 15.35
CA GLN A 84 39.25 -13.46 16.40
C GLN A 84 39.68 -14.52 17.41
N VAL A 85 40.98 -14.63 17.65
CA VAL A 85 41.50 -15.48 18.72
C VAL A 85 41.27 -14.76 20.04
N VAL A 86 40.29 -15.23 20.81
CA VAL A 86 40.04 -14.75 22.17
C VAL A 86 40.78 -15.66 23.16
N GLN A 87 41.45 -15.02 24.11
CA GLN A 87 42.11 -15.71 25.21
C GLN A 87 41.08 -15.94 26.31
N GLU A 88 40.45 -17.10 26.29
CA GLU A 88 39.52 -17.50 27.35
C GLU A 88 40.33 -18.23 28.43
N ARG A 89 40.30 -17.72 29.66
CA ARG A 89 40.78 -18.48 30.82
C ARG A 89 39.67 -19.44 31.20
N LEU A 90 39.88 -20.74 31.02
CA LEU A 90 38.91 -21.74 31.48
C LEU A 90 38.64 -21.51 32.97
N PRO A 91 37.37 -21.66 33.42
CA PRO A 91 37.07 -21.61 34.84
C PRO A 91 37.94 -22.64 35.56
N GLU A 92 38.63 -22.19 36.60
CA GLU A 92 39.46 -23.03 37.45
C GLU A 92 38.57 -24.17 37.94
N ARG A 93 38.81 -25.40 37.47
CA ARG A 93 38.13 -26.57 38.03
C ARG A 93 38.73 -26.78 39.41
N ASP A 94 38.14 -26.12 40.41
CA ASP A 94 38.29 -26.53 41.79
C ASP A 94 37.97 -28.02 41.85
N GLY A 95 38.96 -28.79 42.27
CA GLY A 95 38.94 -30.23 42.26
C GLY A 95 37.78 -30.75 43.08
N ASN A 96 36.67 -31.10 42.42
CA ASN A 96 35.63 -31.92 42.99
C ASN A 96 35.09 -32.86 41.91
N ILE A 97 35.61 -34.08 41.95
CA ILE A 97 34.87 -35.34 41.82
C ILE A 97 33.76 -35.29 40.75
N GLY A 98 34.12 -35.52 39.48
CA GLY A 98 33.13 -35.61 38.39
C GLY A 98 33.70 -36.07 37.05
N GLY A 99 34.80 -36.82 37.08
CA GLY A 99 35.53 -37.27 35.88
C GLY A 99 35.71 -38.78 35.79
N THR A 100 34.91 -39.56 36.51
CA THR A 100 34.89 -41.02 36.42
C THR A 100 33.48 -41.43 36.08
N VAL A 101 33.34 -42.03 34.88
CA VAL A 101 32.23 -42.81 34.33
C VAL A 101 32.00 -42.34 32.89
N ILE A 102 32.83 -42.89 31.99
CA ILE A 102 32.47 -43.40 30.65
C ILE A 102 33.72 -44.17 30.22
N GLY A 103 33.69 -45.48 30.44
CA GLY A 103 34.82 -46.35 30.14
C GLY A 103 34.49 -47.84 30.34
N ALA A 104 33.23 -48.24 30.20
CA ALA A 104 32.81 -49.62 30.46
C ALA A 104 31.65 -50.08 29.56
N VAL A 105 31.52 -49.57 28.32
CA VAL A 105 30.43 -50.01 27.42
C VAL A 105 30.93 -50.61 26.09
N ILE A 106 32.22 -50.54 25.77
CA ILE A 106 32.74 -51.11 24.51
C ILE A 106 33.35 -52.52 24.68
N GLY A 107 33.56 -53.01 25.90
CA GLY A 107 34.25 -54.29 26.16
C GLY A 107 33.38 -55.51 26.48
N GLY A 108 32.04 -55.41 26.45
CA GLY A 108 31.17 -56.44 27.05
C GLY A 108 30.45 -57.40 26.09
N LEU A 109 30.45 -57.14 24.78
CA LEU A 109 29.56 -57.85 23.85
C LEU A 109 30.27 -58.69 22.79
N ALA A 110 31.61 -58.68 22.73
CA ALA A 110 32.38 -59.42 21.74
C ALA A 110 32.91 -60.80 22.23
N GLY A 111 32.57 -61.23 23.45
CA GLY A 111 33.22 -62.36 24.12
C GLY A 111 32.40 -63.64 24.30
N ASN A 112 31.28 -63.84 23.58
CA ASN A 112 30.41 -65.03 23.81
C ASN A 112 30.10 -65.89 22.55
N ARG A 113 30.92 -65.82 21.49
CA ARG A 113 30.71 -66.66 20.28
C ARG A 113 31.98 -67.39 19.82
N VAL A 114 32.72 -67.96 20.76
CA VAL A 114 33.76 -68.95 20.45
C VAL A 114 33.68 -70.09 21.47
N GLY A 115 33.28 -71.28 21.01
CA GLY A 115 33.62 -72.55 21.65
C GLY A 115 32.56 -73.21 22.52
N ASP A 116 32.09 -74.38 22.08
CA ASP A 116 31.28 -75.37 22.81
C ASP A 116 32.17 -76.28 23.68
N GLY A 117 32.73 -75.73 24.75
CA GLY A 117 33.60 -76.46 25.67
C GLY A 117 33.34 -76.11 27.14
N ARG A 118 33.44 -77.11 28.03
CA ARG A 118 33.29 -77.03 29.49
C ARG A 118 34.45 -76.27 30.18
N GLY A 119 34.76 -75.05 29.71
CA GLY A 119 35.83 -74.20 30.23
C GLY A 119 35.48 -72.71 30.30
N ARG A 120 34.19 -72.35 30.20
CA ARG A 120 33.71 -70.95 30.09
C ARG A 120 33.77 -70.12 31.37
N ASP A 121 33.96 -70.72 32.53
CA ASP A 121 33.83 -70.00 33.81
C ASP A 121 35.13 -69.33 34.28
N ALA A 122 36.29 -69.75 33.77
CA ALA A 122 37.58 -69.19 34.20
C ALA A 122 38.03 -67.94 33.39
N ALA A 123 37.61 -67.82 32.12
CA ALA A 123 38.07 -66.74 31.25
C ALA A 123 37.37 -65.39 31.49
N THR A 124 36.12 -65.41 31.98
CA THR A 124 35.32 -64.20 32.19
C THR A 124 35.65 -63.48 33.50
N VAL A 125 36.28 -64.18 34.46
CA VAL A 125 36.64 -63.60 35.78
C VAL A 125 38.06 -63.00 35.77
N ALA A 126 38.93 -63.40 34.84
CA ALA A 126 40.28 -62.84 34.73
C ALA A 126 40.33 -61.46 34.03
N GLY A 127 39.36 -61.14 33.17
CA GLY A 127 39.35 -59.89 32.37
C GLY A 127 38.91 -58.62 33.13
N ALA A 128 38.26 -58.76 34.29
CA ALA A 128 37.77 -57.63 35.08
C ALA A 128 38.74 -57.17 36.18
N ALA A 129 39.68 -58.03 36.60
CA ALA A 129 40.60 -57.73 37.70
C ALA A 129 41.94 -57.11 37.25
N ALA A 130 42.29 -57.16 35.96
CA ALA A 130 43.54 -56.60 35.44
C ALA A 130 43.46 -55.10 35.09
N GLY A 131 42.26 -54.51 35.05
CA GLY A 131 42.04 -53.10 34.68
C GLY A 131 42.06 -52.11 35.85
N GLY A 132 42.46 -52.55 37.05
CA GLY A 132 42.33 -51.77 38.29
C GLY A 132 43.63 -51.31 38.95
N TYR A 133 44.79 -51.48 38.31
CA TYR A 133 46.08 -51.29 38.99
C TYR A 133 47.05 -50.25 38.38
N ILE A 134 46.66 -49.54 37.32
CA ILE A 134 47.46 -48.41 36.79
C ILE A 134 46.63 -47.15 36.87
N GLY A 135 46.31 -46.74 38.09
CA GLY A 135 45.43 -45.61 38.38
C GLY A 135 45.93 -44.76 39.53
N ASN A 136 47.24 -44.59 39.69
CA ASN A 136 47.77 -43.59 40.63
C ASN A 136 49.23 -43.23 40.33
N ARG A 137 49.46 -42.51 39.22
CA ARG A 137 50.61 -41.59 39.03
C ARG A 137 50.58 -40.96 37.65
N ILE A 138 49.50 -40.25 37.33
CA ILE A 138 49.64 -39.13 36.39
C ILE A 138 49.66 -37.87 37.21
N ASP A 139 50.90 -37.43 37.25
CA ASP A 139 51.51 -36.31 37.90
C ASP A 139 50.66 -35.04 37.93
N ARG A 140 50.77 -34.34 39.06
CA ARG A 140 50.14 -33.06 39.37
C ARG A 140 50.80 -31.97 38.53
N ARG A 141 50.55 -31.93 37.23
CA ARG A 141 50.71 -30.69 36.48
C ARG A 141 49.47 -29.85 36.72
N HIS A 142 49.60 -28.91 37.66
CA HIS A 142 48.77 -27.71 37.72
C HIS A 142 48.60 -27.16 36.29
N VAL A 143 47.44 -27.44 35.70
CA VAL A 143 46.95 -26.73 34.51
C VAL A 143 45.90 -25.71 34.96
N GLY A 144 46.11 -25.11 36.14
CA GLY A 144 45.40 -23.90 36.56
C GLY A 144 45.85 -22.75 35.67
N GLY A 145 44.90 -21.99 35.13
CA GLY A 145 45.18 -20.82 34.30
C GLY A 145 45.78 -21.05 32.91
N ARG A 146 45.64 -22.24 32.29
CA ARG A 146 45.97 -22.38 30.85
C ARG A 146 45.05 -21.49 30.02
N VAL A 147 45.58 -20.37 29.56
CA VAL A 147 44.97 -19.57 28.51
C VAL A 147 44.82 -20.47 27.29
N VAL A 148 43.58 -20.79 26.94
CA VAL A 148 43.30 -21.44 25.66
C VAL A 148 42.90 -20.38 24.66
N ASN A 149 43.57 -20.43 23.51
CA ASN A 149 43.19 -19.64 22.36
C ASN A 149 41.95 -20.27 21.76
N ARG A 150 40.80 -19.61 21.91
CA ARG A 150 39.56 -20.00 21.24
C ARG A 150 39.35 -19.07 20.07
N THR A 151 39.24 -19.63 18.87
CA THR A 151 38.84 -18.86 17.69
C THR A 151 37.34 -18.62 17.78
N GLU A 152 36.93 -17.37 17.93
CA GLU A 152 35.54 -16.92 17.90
C GLU A 152 35.30 -16.14 16.61
N GLN A 153 34.25 -16.48 15.87
CA GLN A 153 33.88 -15.75 14.66
C GLN A 153 33.06 -14.51 15.03
N ARG A 154 33.61 -13.32 14.82
CA ARG A 154 32.89 -12.05 15.03
C ARG A 154 32.39 -11.51 13.70
N CYS A 155 31.07 -11.41 13.58
CA CYS A 155 30.41 -10.82 12.42
C CYS A 155 29.99 -9.38 12.70
N GLN A 156 30.25 -8.48 11.75
CA GLN A 156 29.76 -7.11 11.76
C GLN A 156 28.93 -6.85 10.50
N THR A 157 27.82 -6.12 10.64
CA THR A 157 27.05 -5.65 9.50
C THR A 157 27.78 -4.48 8.86
N VAL A 158 28.27 -4.67 7.64
CA VAL A 158 28.87 -3.63 6.81
C VAL A 158 27.85 -3.22 5.75
N ASN A 159 27.64 -1.92 5.57
CA ASN A 159 26.75 -1.40 4.53
C ASN A 159 27.57 -1.05 3.30
N ASP A 160 27.42 -1.83 2.23
CA ASP A 160 27.97 -1.45 0.93
C ASP A 160 27.03 -0.46 0.26
N ARG A 161 27.56 0.69 -0.17
CA ARG A 161 26.78 1.73 -0.85
C ARG A 161 26.90 1.55 -2.36
N THR A 162 25.80 1.22 -3.02
CA THR A 162 25.72 1.18 -4.48
C THR A 162 25.00 2.42 -4.99
N THR A 163 25.57 3.11 -5.97
CA THR A 163 24.94 4.26 -6.63
C THR A 163 24.50 3.88 -8.04
N SER A 164 23.25 4.16 -8.38
CA SER A 164 22.71 4.00 -9.75
C SER A 164 22.15 5.32 -10.24
N GLU A 165 22.37 5.65 -11.51
CA GLU A 165 21.68 6.76 -12.16
C GLU A 165 20.32 6.32 -12.68
N LYS A 166 19.30 7.16 -12.47
CA LYS A 166 17.95 6.94 -12.98
C LYS A 166 17.46 8.19 -13.70
N THR A 167 17.07 8.07 -14.96
CA THR A 167 16.39 9.15 -15.68
C THR A 167 14.99 9.35 -15.09
N ILE A 168 14.72 10.57 -14.63
CA ILE A 168 13.45 10.95 -13.99
C ILE A 168 12.59 11.86 -14.87
N ALA A 169 13.19 12.56 -15.82
CA ALA A 169 12.51 13.45 -16.76
C ALA A 169 13.37 13.69 -18.01
N TYR A 170 12.83 14.45 -18.95
CA TYR A 170 13.52 14.95 -20.13
C TYR A 170 13.22 16.45 -20.30
N ASN A 171 14.26 17.22 -20.58
CA ASN A 171 14.13 18.60 -21.05
C ASN A 171 14.08 18.56 -22.57
N VAL A 172 12.99 19.04 -23.13
CA VAL A 172 12.72 18.96 -24.55
C VAL A 172 12.77 20.35 -25.13
N THR A 173 13.77 20.62 -25.96
CA THR A 173 13.82 21.84 -26.77
C THR A 173 12.92 21.62 -27.98
N TYR A 174 11.99 22.52 -28.21
CA TYR A 174 11.00 22.42 -29.28
C TYR A 174 10.91 23.70 -30.10
N ARG A 175 10.30 23.60 -31.28
CA ARG A 175 9.88 24.72 -32.10
C ARG A 175 8.41 24.61 -32.47
N THR A 176 7.64 25.67 -32.24
CA THR A 176 6.23 25.75 -32.62
C THR A 176 6.09 25.98 -34.13
N PRO A 177 4.91 25.75 -34.72
CA PRO A 177 4.64 26.09 -36.13
C PRO A 177 4.89 27.56 -36.47
N GLU A 178 4.71 28.45 -35.50
CA GLU A 178 4.95 29.90 -35.62
C GLU A 178 6.44 30.27 -35.58
N GLY A 179 7.32 29.29 -35.32
CA GLY A 179 8.77 29.45 -35.33
C GLY A 179 9.39 29.72 -33.95
N GLU A 180 8.58 29.86 -32.91
CA GLU A 180 9.04 30.10 -31.54
C GLU A 180 9.72 28.87 -30.97
N THR A 181 10.84 29.06 -30.27
CA THR A 181 11.55 27.97 -29.58
C THR A 181 11.36 28.03 -28.08
N GLY A 182 11.17 26.88 -27.45
CA GLY A 182 11.02 26.79 -25.99
C GLY A 182 11.57 25.48 -25.43
N VAL A 183 11.57 25.38 -24.09
CA VAL A 183 11.96 24.17 -23.38
C VAL A 183 10.79 23.69 -22.52
N LYS A 184 10.38 22.43 -22.68
CA LYS A 184 9.36 21.80 -21.86
C LYS A 184 9.92 20.57 -21.16
N ARG A 185 9.65 20.45 -19.86
CA ARG A 185 9.99 19.26 -19.10
C ARG A 185 8.88 18.22 -19.21
N VAL A 186 9.25 16.99 -19.53
CA VAL A 186 8.32 15.85 -19.65
C VAL A 186 8.84 14.65 -18.88
N THR A 187 7.95 13.79 -18.38
CA THR A 187 8.32 12.60 -17.59
C THR A 187 8.62 11.37 -18.45
N LYS A 188 8.08 11.32 -19.68
CA LYS A 188 8.31 10.25 -20.65
C LYS A 188 9.15 10.75 -21.81
N LYS A 189 10.01 9.90 -22.38
CA LYS A 189 10.81 10.23 -23.55
C LYS A 189 9.89 10.66 -24.70
N PRO A 190 10.05 11.88 -25.24
CA PRO A 190 9.19 12.39 -26.30
C PRO A 190 9.50 11.71 -27.65
N GLY A 191 8.54 11.80 -28.57
CA GLY A 191 8.75 11.46 -29.98
C GLY A 191 9.31 12.65 -30.77
N THR A 192 8.97 12.73 -32.06
CA THR A 192 9.38 13.83 -32.96
C THR A 192 8.56 15.11 -32.77
N ARG A 193 7.41 15.02 -32.08
CA ARG A 193 6.53 16.14 -31.75
C ARG A 193 6.03 16.06 -30.31
N ILE A 194 5.70 17.22 -29.76
CA ILE A 194 5.08 17.35 -28.43
C ILE A 194 3.99 18.42 -28.47
N ASP A 195 2.94 18.23 -27.67
CA ASP A 195 1.94 19.28 -27.48
C ASP A 195 2.44 20.29 -26.46
N VAL A 196 2.43 21.56 -26.85
CA VAL A 196 2.83 22.70 -26.02
C VAL A 196 1.67 23.67 -25.91
N ALA A 197 1.76 24.60 -24.95
CA ALA A 197 0.76 25.66 -24.83
C ALA A 197 0.77 26.49 -26.12
N GLY A 198 -0.40 26.63 -26.74
CA GLY A 198 -0.63 27.47 -27.89
C GLY A 198 -1.34 28.76 -27.50
N ALA A 199 -1.74 29.53 -28.52
CA ALA A 199 -2.51 30.75 -28.32
C ALA A 199 -3.79 30.48 -27.52
N THR A 200 -4.15 31.43 -26.64
CA THR A 200 -5.43 31.42 -25.96
C THR A 200 -6.55 31.64 -26.99
N LYS A 201 -7.53 30.75 -26.99
CA LYS A 201 -8.73 30.87 -27.82
C LYS A 201 -9.92 31.25 -26.94
N SER A 202 -10.88 31.96 -27.53
CA SER A 202 -12.19 32.10 -26.93
C SER A 202 -12.88 30.74 -26.96
N ALA A 203 -13.54 30.40 -25.87
CA ALA A 203 -14.49 29.31 -25.75
C ALA A 203 -15.72 29.86 -25.01
N TYR A 204 -16.82 29.12 -25.00
CA TYR A 204 -18.10 29.60 -24.48
C TYR A 204 -18.70 28.56 -23.55
N ASP A 205 -18.93 28.94 -22.28
CA ASP A 205 -19.78 28.19 -21.37
C ASP A 205 -21.24 28.57 -21.66
N VAL A 206 -21.96 27.65 -22.29
CA VAL A 206 -23.35 27.84 -22.70
C VAL A 206 -24.27 27.04 -21.78
N THR A 207 -25.09 27.76 -21.01
CA THR A 207 -26.13 27.14 -20.18
C THR A 207 -27.42 27.04 -20.99
N TYR A 208 -28.00 25.85 -21.06
CA TYR A 208 -29.28 25.58 -21.75
C TYR A 208 -30.24 24.82 -20.83
N SER A 209 -31.54 24.94 -21.10
CA SER A 209 -32.57 24.13 -20.42
C SER A 209 -33.09 23.05 -21.35
N PHE A 210 -33.17 21.82 -20.86
CA PHE A 210 -33.82 20.72 -21.57
C PHE A 210 -34.49 19.77 -20.57
N ALA A 211 -35.73 19.38 -20.83
CA ALA A 211 -36.53 18.53 -19.93
C ALA A 211 -36.58 19.06 -18.47
N GLY A 212 -36.69 20.38 -18.31
CA GLY A 212 -36.78 21.05 -17.00
C GLY A 212 -35.46 21.08 -16.21
N ARG A 213 -34.33 20.74 -16.83
CA ARG A 213 -33.00 20.79 -16.20
C ARG A 213 -32.08 21.75 -16.93
N GLU A 214 -31.40 22.59 -16.17
CA GLU A 214 -30.32 23.41 -16.69
C GLU A 214 -29.02 22.60 -16.80
N ARG A 215 -28.29 22.83 -17.88
CA ARG A 215 -27.01 22.18 -18.17
C ARG A 215 -26.08 23.17 -18.82
N THR A 216 -24.79 23.08 -18.48
CA THR A 216 -23.75 23.90 -19.09
C THR A 216 -22.84 23.03 -19.95
N VAL A 217 -22.54 23.50 -21.16
CA VAL A 217 -21.59 22.88 -22.08
C VAL A 217 -20.54 23.90 -22.49
N ARG A 218 -19.29 23.45 -22.62
CA ARG A 218 -18.20 24.26 -23.19
C ARG A 218 -18.17 24.06 -24.70
N LEU A 219 -18.26 25.14 -25.46
CA LEU A 219 -18.11 25.16 -26.92
C LEU A 219 -16.84 25.93 -27.31
N ASP A 220 -16.21 25.53 -28.42
CA ASP A 220 -15.08 26.26 -29.00
C ASP A 220 -15.55 27.54 -29.72
N ASP A 221 -16.74 27.50 -30.31
CA ASP A 221 -17.34 28.61 -31.05
C ASP A 221 -18.59 29.18 -30.38
N ARG A 222 -18.90 30.45 -30.67
CA ARG A 222 -20.11 31.09 -30.15
C ARG A 222 -21.34 30.41 -30.76
N PRO A 223 -22.35 30.03 -29.95
CA PRO A 223 -23.57 29.43 -30.51
C PRO A 223 -24.23 30.40 -31.49
N SER A 224 -24.60 29.91 -32.67
CA SER A 224 -25.17 30.71 -33.76
C SER A 224 -26.64 31.09 -33.56
N GLY A 225 -27.33 30.42 -32.63
CA GLY A 225 -28.74 30.66 -32.31
C GLY A 225 -28.98 30.74 -30.80
N ASN A 226 -30.26 30.85 -30.43
CA ASN A 226 -30.72 30.93 -29.04
C ASN A 226 -31.20 29.58 -28.46
N ALA A 227 -31.05 28.49 -29.20
CA ALA A 227 -31.42 27.15 -28.76
C ALA A 227 -30.62 26.09 -29.51
N PHE A 228 -30.29 24.99 -28.84
CA PHE A 228 -29.71 23.81 -29.48
C PHE A 228 -30.81 22.92 -30.07
N PRO A 229 -30.58 22.28 -31.24
CA PRO A 229 -31.50 21.29 -31.77
C PRO A 229 -31.52 20.03 -30.90
N VAL A 230 -32.69 19.43 -30.78
CA VAL A 230 -32.89 18.15 -30.08
C VAL A 230 -33.24 17.09 -31.12
N VAL A 231 -32.39 16.08 -31.24
CA VAL A 231 -32.56 14.96 -32.18
C VAL A 231 -32.58 13.68 -31.34
N ASP A 232 -33.60 12.84 -31.53
CA ASP A 232 -33.80 11.59 -30.78
C ASP A 232 -33.70 11.76 -29.25
N GLY A 233 -34.27 12.86 -28.73
CA GLY A 233 -34.27 13.19 -27.31
C GLY A 233 -32.92 13.63 -26.74
N ARG A 234 -31.92 13.90 -27.58
CA ARG A 234 -30.59 14.39 -27.17
C ARG A 234 -30.32 15.77 -27.72
N VAL A 235 -29.73 16.62 -26.89
CA VAL A 235 -29.29 17.95 -27.28
C VAL A 235 -28.00 17.84 -28.10
N VAL A 236 -28.01 18.38 -29.30
CA VAL A 236 -26.84 18.42 -30.18
C VAL A 236 -26.13 19.76 -30.00
N THR A 237 -24.90 19.72 -29.48
CA THR A 237 -24.11 20.90 -29.12
C THR A 237 -22.99 21.20 -30.13
N SER A 238 -22.75 20.30 -31.08
CA SER A 238 -21.89 20.53 -32.24
C SER A 238 -22.75 20.96 -33.43
N LEU A 239 -22.49 22.14 -33.98
CA LEU A 239 -23.09 22.60 -35.24
C LEU A 239 -22.05 22.57 -36.35
#